data_AF-A0A3D5A0S2-F1
#
_entry.id   AF-A0A3D5A0S2-F1
#
_cell.length_a   1.000
_cell.length_b   1.000
_cell.length_c   1.000
_cell.angle_alpha   90.00
_cell.angle_beta   90.00
_cell.angle_gamma   90.00
#
_symmetry.space_group_name_H-M   'P 1'
#
loop_
_entity.id
_entity.type
_entity.pdbx_description
1 polymer ?
#
loop_
_entity_poly.entity_id
_entity_poly.type
_entity_poly.pdbx_seq_one_letter_code
_entity_poly.pdbx_strand_id
1 'polypeptide(L)'
;MLSSPVTLEAVIAGRTVTLRGDSCALDAASDTKATLSSTAAAGGLKLSARHEVQLDGYTWTDLSIEPDAPVSVDELRLTWSMPRAEATLMHADRLKWAQNEAGALDADGWSSPHTHFFWLGNEDRGLSWYTESDQHWVASEDRPALEARPEGDQVKVTIRLIAQPTEISSKLTYGFGMMATPIRPKPENARRWRMAPGVRPTFKVIWPNGNMKYYGHTEPIDPEEFAQQVKDAHAQGCLVVPYINLNFVSAGVPEYGYYGKRWYDGVRAVTPSDVAQMGHASMGVCPSIRDWQDYILYRINEMIDRYEVDGIYIDCWGPYPCTVGTCGWQDEGGKMHPTRPIRAYRELLRRVYTLFYEKRPDPLMMIHMSSQVNIPMLSFNHTLLDGEQFRSVPLQDDYLEFMPPEMVRAEFMGHNYGLVDFFLPEFRGEYGKTGTATLAAYLLLHDITAWPIWSDIEQWNRLYEAADAFGLEKAEFVPYWAGAASAGPLLVSTYTHNGAAMLAAVYTGESPRVTIAFEAGALGVPTLRDARDAIRGDHFEIRDNRLQVPFERHQGRVIWVNPND
;
A
#
# COMPACT_ATOMS: atom_id res chain seq x y z
N MET A 1 1.64 9.89 -18.38
CA MET A 1 1.13 8.59 -17.88
C MET A 1 0.13 7.97 -18.85
N LEU A 2 -0.98 8.62 -19.20
CA LEU A 2 -1.88 8.14 -20.26
C LEU A 2 -1.41 8.59 -21.65
N SER A 3 -1.53 7.73 -22.65
CA SER A 3 -1.38 8.07 -24.08
C SER A 3 -2.71 8.29 -24.80
N SER A 4 -3.82 7.86 -24.18
CA SER A 4 -5.19 8.11 -24.64
C SER A 4 -6.13 8.36 -23.45
N PRO A 5 -7.22 9.13 -23.64
CA PRO A 5 -8.24 9.29 -22.60
C PRO A 5 -8.99 7.97 -22.35
N VAL A 6 -9.50 7.81 -21.13
CA VAL A 6 -10.43 6.72 -20.81
C VAL A 6 -11.68 6.86 -21.68
N THR A 7 -12.03 5.79 -22.37
CA THR A 7 -13.12 5.76 -23.33
C THR A 7 -14.11 4.67 -22.93
N LEU A 8 -15.41 5.00 -22.92
CA LEU A 8 -16.48 4.03 -22.77
C LEU A 8 -16.97 3.60 -24.17
N GLU A 9 -16.98 2.31 -24.42
CA GLU A 9 -17.34 1.71 -25.71
C GLU A 9 -18.39 0.62 -25.51
N ALA A 10 -19.38 0.56 -26.41
CA ALA A 10 -20.29 -0.57 -26.55
C ALA A 10 -20.06 -1.27 -27.90
N VAL A 11 -20.15 -2.59 -27.94
CA VAL A 11 -20.23 -3.36 -29.18
C VAL A 11 -21.69 -3.75 -29.39
N ILE A 12 -22.29 -3.28 -30.48
CA ILE A 12 -23.69 -3.52 -30.81
C ILE A 12 -23.77 -4.06 -32.24
N ALA A 13 -24.34 -5.27 -32.38
CA ALA A 13 -24.39 -5.98 -33.65
C ALA A 13 -23.01 -6.08 -34.32
N GLY A 14 -21.98 -6.40 -33.52
CA GLY A 14 -20.59 -6.55 -33.95
C GLY A 14 -19.85 -5.25 -34.28
N ARG A 15 -20.46 -4.07 -34.09
CA ARG A 15 -19.81 -2.77 -34.35
C ARG A 15 -19.49 -2.05 -33.05
N THR A 16 -18.27 -1.54 -32.94
CA THR A 16 -17.87 -0.69 -31.80
C THR A 16 -18.49 0.71 -31.95
N VAL A 17 -19.19 1.15 -30.93
CA VAL A 17 -19.80 2.47 -30.77
C VAL A 17 -19.15 3.13 -29.56
N THR A 18 -18.40 4.20 -29.78
CA THR A 18 -17.86 5.01 -28.69
C THR A 18 -18.96 5.85 -28.06
N LEU A 19 -19.18 5.70 -26.77
CA LEU A 19 -20.18 6.45 -26.00
C LEU A 19 -19.56 7.76 -25.51
N ARG A 20 -19.55 8.77 -26.38
CA ARG A 20 -19.03 10.10 -26.06
C ARG A 20 -20.16 11.04 -25.68
N GLY A 21 -20.07 11.58 -24.46
CA GLY A 21 -20.99 12.61 -23.96
C GLY A 21 -20.59 14.03 -24.34
N ASP A 22 -21.46 14.95 -23.95
CA ASP A 22 -21.17 16.38 -23.97
C ASP A 22 -20.04 16.73 -22.98
N SER A 23 -19.56 17.97 -23.03
CA SER A 23 -18.63 18.47 -22.02
C SER A 23 -19.27 18.38 -20.63
N CYS A 24 -18.47 17.98 -19.63
CA CYS A 24 -18.96 17.91 -18.25
C CYS A 24 -19.35 19.30 -17.74
N ALA A 25 -20.51 19.39 -17.09
CA ALA A 25 -20.92 20.55 -16.31
C ALA A 25 -20.35 20.45 -14.90
N LEU A 26 -19.80 21.55 -14.36
CA LEU A 26 -19.42 21.62 -12.96
C LEU A 26 -20.67 21.86 -12.11
N ASP A 27 -21.06 20.88 -11.29
CA ASP A 27 -22.25 20.97 -10.44
C ASP A 27 -21.95 21.73 -9.14
N ALA A 28 -20.80 21.45 -8.53
CA ALA A 28 -20.35 22.07 -7.29
C ALA A 28 -18.84 21.97 -7.14
N ALA A 29 -18.24 22.93 -6.42
CA ALA A 29 -16.83 22.92 -6.05
C ALA A 29 -16.63 23.52 -4.65
N SER A 30 -15.66 22.95 -3.93
CA SER A 30 -15.06 23.47 -2.71
C SER A 30 -13.53 23.36 -2.83
N ASP A 31 -12.80 23.86 -1.83
CA ASP A 31 -11.33 23.75 -1.77
C ASP A 31 -10.84 22.29 -1.79
N THR A 32 -11.69 21.34 -1.42
CA THR A 32 -11.32 19.93 -1.23
C THR A 32 -11.96 18.98 -2.25
N LYS A 33 -12.94 19.44 -3.02
CA LYS A 33 -13.76 18.57 -3.87
C LYS A 33 -14.46 19.33 -5.01
N ALA A 34 -14.56 18.71 -6.18
CA ALA A 34 -15.46 19.12 -7.25
C ALA A 34 -16.37 17.95 -7.65
N THR A 35 -17.60 18.26 -8.04
CA THR A 35 -18.52 17.29 -8.64
C THR A 35 -18.96 17.78 -10.00
N LEU A 36 -18.92 16.89 -10.98
CA LEU A 36 -19.27 17.19 -12.36
C LEU A 36 -20.31 16.20 -12.88
N SER A 37 -21.16 16.63 -13.79
CA SER A 37 -22.13 15.78 -14.45
C SER A 37 -21.99 15.84 -15.97
N SER A 38 -22.28 14.72 -16.63
CA SER A 38 -22.38 14.67 -18.09
C SER A 38 -23.47 13.69 -18.51
N THR A 39 -23.98 13.91 -19.71
CA THR A 39 -24.90 12.98 -20.38
C THR A 39 -24.39 12.65 -21.77
N ALA A 40 -24.79 11.49 -22.27
CA ALA A 40 -24.53 11.07 -23.63
C ALA A 40 -25.70 10.25 -24.16
N ALA A 41 -25.82 10.14 -25.48
CA ALA A 41 -26.69 9.15 -26.09
C ALA A 41 -26.03 8.61 -27.36
N ALA A 42 -25.91 7.29 -27.45
CA ALA A 42 -25.36 6.62 -28.64
C ALA A 42 -25.81 5.15 -28.67
N GLY A 43 -26.04 4.62 -29.87
CA GLY A 43 -26.38 3.20 -30.04
C GLY A 43 -27.69 2.74 -29.39
N GLY A 44 -28.66 3.64 -29.19
CA GLY A 44 -29.91 3.34 -28.48
C GLY A 44 -29.79 3.32 -26.95
N LEU A 45 -28.63 3.75 -26.42
CA LEU A 45 -28.35 3.89 -25.00
C LEU A 45 -28.27 5.37 -24.64
N LYS A 46 -28.92 5.75 -23.54
CA LYS A 46 -28.74 7.01 -22.82
C LYS A 46 -27.81 6.79 -21.64
N LEU A 47 -26.90 7.73 -21.45
CA LEU A 47 -25.91 7.69 -20.39
C LEU A 47 -26.02 8.94 -19.54
N SER A 48 -25.84 8.77 -18.24
CA SER A 48 -25.53 9.86 -17.32
C SER A 48 -24.37 9.45 -16.44
N ALA A 49 -23.41 10.36 -16.26
CA ALA A 49 -22.27 10.16 -15.39
C ALA A 49 -22.20 11.32 -14.40
N ARG A 50 -21.96 10.99 -13.13
CA ARG A 50 -21.60 11.95 -12.10
C ARG A 50 -20.18 11.63 -11.61
N HIS A 51 -19.29 12.58 -11.80
CA HIS A 51 -17.90 12.50 -11.37
C HIS A 51 -17.72 13.25 -10.06
N GLU A 52 -16.91 12.68 -9.17
CA GLU A 52 -16.35 13.35 -8.02
C GLU A 52 -14.83 13.37 -8.16
N VAL A 53 -14.21 14.52 -7.91
CA VAL A 53 -12.76 14.70 -7.89
C VAL A 53 -12.39 15.36 -6.57
N GLN A 54 -11.46 14.79 -5.82
CA GLN A 54 -10.98 15.34 -4.55
C GLN A 54 -9.55 15.88 -4.68
N LEU A 55 -9.13 16.70 -3.71
CA LEU A 55 -7.87 17.47 -3.72
C LEU A 55 -6.60 16.63 -3.92
N ASP A 56 -6.62 15.37 -3.52
CA ASP A 56 -5.49 14.44 -3.55
C ASP A 56 -5.48 13.55 -4.80
N GLY A 57 -6.32 13.86 -5.80
CA GLY A 57 -6.40 13.12 -7.05
C GLY A 57 -7.32 11.90 -7.01
N TYR A 58 -8.02 11.65 -5.90
CA TYR A 58 -9.08 10.65 -5.88
C TYR A 58 -10.20 11.04 -6.84
N THR A 59 -10.61 10.08 -7.68
CA THR A 59 -11.81 10.24 -8.52
C THR A 59 -12.82 9.14 -8.27
N TRP A 60 -14.09 9.45 -8.48
CA TRP A 60 -15.19 8.50 -8.50
C TRP A 60 -16.16 8.86 -9.61
N THR A 61 -16.71 7.85 -10.28
CA THR A 61 -17.72 7.99 -11.33
C THR A 61 -18.90 7.10 -10.99
N ASP A 62 -20.07 7.70 -10.77
CA ASP A 62 -21.35 7.02 -10.78
C ASP A 62 -21.90 7.08 -12.21
N LEU A 63 -21.93 5.94 -12.90
CA LEU A 63 -22.37 5.79 -14.29
C LEU A 63 -23.74 5.10 -14.33
N SER A 64 -24.70 5.69 -15.03
CA SER A 64 -25.99 5.08 -15.34
C SER A 64 -26.16 4.93 -16.84
N ILE A 65 -26.65 3.76 -17.27
CA ILE A 65 -26.94 3.45 -18.68
C ILE A 65 -28.39 2.98 -18.77
N GLU A 66 -29.16 3.60 -19.65
CA GLU A 66 -30.59 3.32 -19.84
C GLU A 66 -30.88 3.11 -21.33
N PRO A 67 -31.58 2.03 -21.72
CA PRO A 67 -31.97 1.81 -23.10
C PRO A 67 -33.21 2.65 -23.46
N ASP A 68 -33.25 3.20 -24.68
CA ASP A 68 -34.50 3.83 -25.21
C ASP A 68 -35.59 2.79 -25.53
N ALA A 69 -35.14 1.61 -25.94
CA ALA A 69 -35.90 0.38 -26.12
C ALA A 69 -34.91 -0.79 -25.92
N PRO A 70 -35.39 -2.01 -25.58
CA PRO A 70 -34.51 -3.15 -25.36
C PRO A 70 -33.46 -3.29 -26.46
N VAL A 71 -32.18 -3.34 -26.07
CA VAL A 71 -31.04 -3.37 -26.99
C VAL A 71 -30.08 -4.47 -26.57
N SER A 72 -29.66 -5.28 -27.54
CA SER A 72 -28.62 -6.29 -27.32
C SER A 72 -27.24 -5.64 -27.42
N VAL A 73 -26.46 -5.74 -26.35
CA VAL A 73 -25.08 -5.26 -26.27
C VAL A 73 -24.15 -6.47 -26.18
N ASP A 74 -23.28 -6.62 -27.17
CA ASP A 74 -22.32 -7.74 -27.27
C ASP A 74 -21.17 -7.60 -26.25
N GLU A 75 -20.82 -6.35 -25.93
CA GLU A 75 -19.79 -5.96 -24.97
C GLU A 75 -19.96 -4.50 -24.54
N LEU A 76 -19.73 -4.19 -23.27
CA LEU A 76 -19.62 -2.83 -22.75
C LEU A 76 -18.31 -2.72 -21.99
N ARG A 77 -17.42 -1.80 -22.38
CA ARG A 77 -16.08 -1.72 -21.81
C ARG A 77 -15.56 -0.30 -21.65
N LEU A 78 -14.69 -0.12 -20.66
CA LEU A 78 -13.78 1.01 -20.54
C LEU A 78 -12.44 0.62 -21.16
N THR A 79 -11.84 1.53 -21.94
CA THR A 79 -10.51 1.33 -22.54
C THR A 79 -9.63 2.56 -22.34
N TRP A 80 -8.33 2.35 -22.15
CA TRP A 80 -7.31 3.39 -22.22
C TRP A 80 -5.96 2.79 -22.57
N SER A 81 -4.98 3.65 -22.85
CA SER A 81 -3.61 3.25 -23.16
C SER A 81 -2.61 4.03 -22.34
N MET A 82 -1.51 3.37 -22.00
CA MET A 82 -0.34 3.93 -21.33
C MET A 82 0.91 3.62 -22.17
N PRO A 83 1.91 4.52 -22.24
CA PRO A 83 3.21 4.15 -22.80
C PRO A 83 3.77 2.94 -22.06
N ARG A 84 4.39 2.00 -22.77
CA ARG A 84 4.93 0.77 -22.17
C ARG A 84 5.99 1.05 -21.10
N ALA A 85 6.76 2.13 -21.25
CA ALA A 85 7.74 2.58 -20.27
C ALA A 85 7.11 3.12 -18.95
N GLU A 86 5.82 3.43 -18.96
CA GLU A 86 5.06 3.91 -17.80
C GLU A 86 4.17 2.80 -17.19
N ALA A 87 4.22 1.57 -17.73
CA ALA A 87 3.39 0.42 -17.36
C ALA A 87 4.23 -0.87 -17.29
N THR A 88 5.35 -0.80 -16.54
CA THR A 88 6.31 -1.90 -16.36
C THR A 88 6.03 -2.76 -15.13
N LEU A 89 5.29 -2.23 -14.15
CA LEU A 89 4.93 -2.87 -12.90
C LEU A 89 3.42 -2.88 -12.71
N MET A 90 2.91 -3.87 -11.99
CA MET A 90 1.50 -4.00 -11.66
C MET A 90 1.31 -4.50 -10.22
N HIS A 91 0.15 -4.17 -9.66
CA HIS A 91 -0.32 -4.72 -8.40
C HIS A 91 -1.84 -4.92 -8.47
N ALA A 92 -2.37 -6.07 -8.05
CA ALA A 92 -3.80 -6.34 -8.00
C ALA A 92 -4.19 -7.04 -6.70
N ASP A 93 -5.20 -6.48 -6.03
CA ASP A 93 -5.69 -7.03 -4.77
C ASP A 93 -6.78 -8.08 -5.04
N ARG A 94 -6.47 -9.33 -4.70
CA ARG A 94 -7.37 -10.49 -4.79
C ARG A 94 -8.07 -10.80 -3.48
N LEU A 95 -7.95 -9.93 -2.48
CA LEU A 95 -8.43 -10.10 -1.10
C LEU A 95 -7.85 -11.36 -0.47
N LYS A 96 -6.61 -11.68 -0.84
CA LYS A 96 -5.85 -12.73 -0.20
C LYS A 96 -4.84 -12.06 0.72
N TRP A 97 -4.72 -12.60 1.93
CA TRP A 97 -3.77 -12.09 2.89
C TRP A 97 -2.32 -12.31 2.44
N ALA A 98 -2.07 -13.41 1.73
CA ALA A 98 -0.83 -13.65 1.00
C ALA A 98 -1.20 -14.05 -0.44
N GLN A 99 -0.32 -13.78 -1.41
CA GLN A 99 -0.52 -14.09 -2.84
C GLN A 99 -1.42 -13.09 -3.61
N ASN A 100 -1.42 -11.83 -3.23
CA ASN A 100 -1.82 -10.79 -4.17
C ASN A 100 -0.79 -10.72 -5.32
N GLU A 101 -1.25 -10.28 -6.49
CA GLU A 101 -0.41 -10.24 -7.68
C GLU A 101 0.35 -8.92 -7.69
N ALA A 102 1.68 -8.97 -7.59
CA ALA A 102 2.53 -7.79 -7.62
C ALA A 102 3.85 -8.13 -8.31
N GLY A 103 4.30 -7.27 -9.22
CA GLY A 103 5.55 -7.51 -9.93
C GLY A 103 5.63 -6.80 -11.26
N ALA A 104 6.51 -7.30 -12.14
CA ALA A 104 6.62 -6.84 -13.51
C ALA A 104 5.36 -7.21 -14.29
N LEU A 105 4.94 -6.32 -15.20
CA LEU A 105 3.94 -6.69 -16.19
C LEU A 105 4.57 -7.68 -17.18
N ASP A 106 3.98 -8.86 -17.28
CA ASP A 106 4.43 -9.92 -18.19
C ASP A 106 4.42 -9.48 -19.66
N ALA A 107 5.24 -10.15 -20.48
CA ALA A 107 5.32 -9.88 -21.92
C ALA A 107 3.97 -10.08 -22.64
N ASP A 108 3.19 -11.06 -22.20
CA ASP A 108 1.83 -11.34 -22.70
C ASP A 108 0.76 -10.48 -22.02
N GLY A 109 1.16 -9.65 -21.06
CA GLY A 109 0.29 -8.81 -20.26
C GLY A 109 -0.36 -9.53 -19.08
N TRP A 110 -1.32 -8.85 -18.48
CA TRP A 110 -2.06 -9.31 -17.31
C TRP A 110 -3.56 -9.40 -17.62
N SER A 111 -4.25 -10.35 -17.01
CA SER A 111 -5.70 -10.45 -17.10
C SER A 111 -6.32 -11.03 -15.85
N SER A 112 -7.59 -10.75 -15.64
CA SER A 112 -8.28 -11.11 -14.41
C SER A 112 -9.78 -11.27 -14.62
N PRO A 113 -10.45 -12.18 -13.87
CA PRO A 113 -11.90 -12.04 -13.61
C PRO A 113 -12.17 -10.71 -12.89
N HIS A 114 -13.42 -10.44 -12.49
CA HIS A 114 -13.70 -9.23 -11.70
C HIS A 114 -12.78 -9.17 -10.48
N THR A 115 -12.08 -8.04 -10.33
CA THR A 115 -11.41 -7.65 -9.10
C THR A 115 -11.82 -6.23 -8.77
N HIS A 116 -11.70 -5.86 -7.50
CA HIS A 116 -12.12 -4.56 -7.01
C HIS A 116 -11.04 -3.48 -7.10
N PHE A 117 -9.79 -3.89 -7.33
CA PHE A 117 -8.63 -3.00 -7.39
C PHE A 117 -7.52 -3.58 -8.27
N PHE A 118 -6.91 -2.73 -9.09
CA PHE A 118 -5.57 -2.95 -9.61
C PHE A 118 -4.85 -1.60 -9.81
N TRP A 119 -3.52 -1.66 -9.87
CA TRP A 119 -2.62 -0.57 -10.18
C TRP A 119 -1.67 -1.01 -11.29
N LEU A 120 -1.40 -0.09 -12.20
CA LEU A 120 -0.44 -0.25 -13.29
C LEU A 120 0.45 0.99 -13.34
N GLY A 121 1.76 0.78 -13.37
CA GLY A 121 2.70 1.89 -13.32
C GLY A 121 4.13 1.45 -13.56
N ASN A 122 5.06 2.22 -13.04
CA ASN A 122 6.46 1.89 -12.95
C ASN A 122 6.98 2.25 -11.56
N GLU A 123 8.30 2.26 -11.41
CA GLU A 123 8.92 2.60 -10.15
C GLU A 123 8.48 3.97 -9.66
N ASP A 124 8.26 4.97 -10.50
CA ASP A 124 8.04 6.37 -10.08
C ASP A 124 6.58 6.77 -9.89
N ARG A 125 5.65 6.14 -10.62
CA ARG A 125 4.25 6.56 -10.68
C ARG A 125 3.36 5.50 -11.33
N GLY A 126 2.05 5.63 -11.15
CA GLY A 126 1.09 4.76 -11.83
C GLY A 126 -0.35 5.23 -11.69
N LEU A 127 -1.27 4.39 -12.16
CA LEU A 127 -2.70 4.63 -12.13
C LEU A 127 -3.40 3.43 -11.53
N SER A 128 -4.17 3.66 -10.47
CA SER A 128 -5.08 2.66 -9.92
C SER A 128 -6.47 2.79 -10.51
N TRP A 129 -7.17 1.67 -10.63
CA TRP A 129 -8.60 1.58 -10.88
C TRP A 129 -9.24 0.78 -9.76
N TYR A 130 -10.44 1.16 -9.34
CA TYR A 130 -11.16 0.49 -8.26
C TYR A 130 -12.68 0.58 -8.38
N THR A 131 -13.39 -0.36 -7.76
CA THR A 131 -14.86 -0.40 -7.67
C THR A 131 -15.33 -0.93 -6.31
N GLU A 132 -16.52 -0.51 -5.88
CA GLU A 132 -17.15 -1.01 -4.66
C GLU A 132 -18.05 -2.23 -4.92
N SER A 133 -18.38 -2.53 -6.18
CA SER A 133 -19.38 -3.56 -6.51
C SER A 133 -19.20 -4.15 -7.92
N ASP A 134 -19.66 -5.39 -8.08
CA ASP A 134 -19.87 -6.09 -9.35
C ASP A 134 -21.34 -6.08 -9.80
N GLN A 135 -22.21 -5.29 -9.14
CA GLN A 135 -23.62 -5.15 -9.54
C GLN A 135 -23.74 -4.76 -11.02
N HIS A 136 -24.59 -5.48 -11.76
CA HIS A 136 -24.80 -5.35 -13.22
C HIS A 136 -23.59 -5.69 -14.10
N TRP A 137 -22.52 -6.26 -13.54
CA TRP A 137 -21.46 -6.83 -14.37
C TRP A 137 -21.93 -8.15 -14.96
N VAL A 138 -21.59 -8.39 -16.23
CA VAL A 138 -21.86 -9.67 -16.89
C VAL A 138 -20.52 -10.30 -17.25
N ALA A 139 -20.16 -11.35 -16.51
CA ALA A 139 -18.94 -12.12 -16.73
C ALA A 139 -19.03 -13.00 -17.98
N SER A 140 -17.87 -13.44 -18.47
CA SER A 140 -17.72 -14.41 -19.56
C SER A 140 -16.60 -15.38 -19.19
N GLU A 141 -16.73 -16.64 -19.61
CA GLU A 141 -15.67 -17.64 -19.46
C GLU A 141 -14.53 -17.42 -20.47
N ASP A 142 -14.85 -16.87 -21.65
CA ASP A 142 -13.90 -16.67 -22.75
C ASP A 142 -13.21 -15.30 -22.73
N ARG A 143 -13.82 -14.31 -22.06
CA ARG A 143 -13.33 -12.93 -22.01
C ARG A 143 -13.11 -12.47 -20.57
N PRO A 144 -11.87 -12.27 -20.12
CA PRO A 144 -11.59 -11.75 -18.78
C PRO A 144 -12.20 -10.35 -18.61
N ALA A 145 -12.60 -10.04 -17.37
CA ALA A 145 -13.24 -8.77 -17.05
C ALA A 145 -12.24 -7.61 -17.05
N LEU A 146 -10.99 -7.87 -16.68
CA LEU A 146 -9.91 -6.88 -16.69
C LEU A 146 -8.72 -7.41 -17.48
N GLU A 147 -8.09 -6.56 -18.29
CA GLU A 147 -6.87 -6.87 -19.04
C GLU A 147 -5.95 -5.66 -19.15
N ALA A 148 -4.64 -5.89 -19.07
CA ALA A 148 -3.59 -4.96 -19.46
C ALA A 148 -2.67 -5.68 -20.46
N ARG A 149 -2.76 -5.34 -21.75
CA ARG A 149 -2.06 -6.02 -22.84
C ARG A 149 -1.01 -5.12 -23.48
N PRO A 150 0.27 -5.53 -23.51
CA PRO A 150 1.28 -4.85 -24.32
C PRO A 150 0.92 -4.89 -25.82
N GLU A 151 0.87 -3.72 -26.45
CA GLU A 151 0.62 -3.51 -27.88
C GLU A 151 1.70 -2.55 -28.43
N GLY A 152 2.82 -3.11 -28.90
CA GLY A 152 3.95 -2.33 -29.38
C GLY A 152 4.63 -1.51 -28.29
N ASP A 153 4.60 -0.18 -28.42
CA ASP A 153 5.13 0.79 -27.47
C ASP A 153 4.11 1.24 -26.42
N GLN A 154 2.91 0.65 -26.41
CA GLN A 154 1.82 0.96 -25.49
C GLN A 154 1.40 -0.29 -24.69
N VAL A 155 0.70 -0.07 -23.60
CA VAL A 155 -0.10 -1.07 -22.89
C VAL A 155 -1.54 -0.62 -22.96
N LYS A 156 -2.40 -1.44 -23.56
CA LYS A 156 -3.83 -1.21 -23.64
C LYS A 156 -4.53 -1.87 -22.46
N VAL A 157 -5.31 -1.09 -21.74
CA VAL A 157 -6.11 -1.58 -20.62
C VAL A 157 -7.57 -1.64 -21.02
N THR A 158 -8.24 -2.73 -20.64
CA THR A 158 -9.67 -2.97 -20.91
C THR A 158 -10.38 -3.44 -19.65
N ILE A 159 -11.49 -2.78 -19.30
CA ILE A 159 -12.38 -3.17 -18.20
C ILE A 159 -13.76 -3.46 -18.78
N ARG A 160 -14.18 -4.72 -18.81
CA ARG A 160 -15.46 -5.16 -19.36
C ARG A 160 -16.52 -5.20 -18.27
N LEU A 161 -17.48 -4.29 -18.39
CA LEU A 161 -18.69 -4.26 -17.57
C LEU A 161 -19.70 -5.32 -18.06
N ILE A 162 -19.79 -5.50 -19.39
CA ILE A 162 -20.54 -6.59 -20.03
C ILE A 162 -19.56 -7.33 -20.94
N ALA A 163 -19.28 -8.60 -20.65
CA ALA A 163 -18.31 -9.43 -21.37
C ALA A 163 -18.96 -10.51 -22.26
N GLN A 164 -20.28 -10.53 -22.41
CA GLN A 164 -21.02 -11.41 -23.33
C GLN A 164 -22.34 -10.77 -23.78
N PRO A 165 -22.90 -11.19 -24.94
CA PRO A 165 -24.16 -10.65 -25.44
C PRO A 165 -25.25 -10.64 -24.38
N THR A 166 -25.76 -9.45 -24.08
CA THR A 166 -26.74 -9.20 -23.02
C THR A 166 -27.80 -8.23 -23.53
N GLU A 167 -29.07 -8.56 -23.34
CA GLU A 167 -30.16 -7.61 -23.59
C GLU A 167 -30.27 -6.64 -22.41
N ILE A 168 -30.13 -5.35 -22.69
CA ILE A 168 -30.37 -4.28 -21.73
C ILE A 168 -31.80 -3.78 -21.94
N SER A 169 -32.67 -4.08 -20.98
CA SER A 169 -34.09 -3.67 -20.98
C SER A 169 -34.45 -2.72 -19.84
N SER A 170 -33.53 -2.49 -18.92
CA SER A 170 -33.69 -1.62 -17.75
C SER A 170 -32.41 -0.84 -17.45
N LYS A 171 -32.49 0.09 -16.50
CA LYS A 171 -31.36 0.91 -16.07
C LYS A 171 -30.26 0.05 -15.45
N LEU A 172 -29.04 0.19 -15.93
CA LEU A 172 -27.83 -0.34 -15.30
C LEU A 172 -27.07 0.79 -14.59
N THR A 173 -26.47 0.47 -13.46
CA THR A 173 -25.63 1.39 -12.69
C THR A 173 -24.28 0.77 -12.36
N TYR A 174 -23.22 1.55 -12.54
CA TYR A 174 -21.84 1.20 -12.22
C TYR A 174 -21.20 2.30 -11.38
N GLY A 175 -20.33 1.93 -10.46
CA GLY A 175 -19.55 2.88 -9.65
C GLY A 175 -18.08 2.47 -9.66
N PHE A 176 -17.20 3.34 -10.14
CA PHE A 176 -15.76 3.05 -10.18
C PHE A 176 -14.96 4.34 -10.04
N GLY A 177 -13.69 4.21 -9.67
CA GLY A 177 -12.78 5.34 -9.59
C GLY A 177 -11.42 5.02 -10.15
N MET A 178 -10.64 6.07 -10.36
CA MET A 178 -9.25 5.99 -10.78
C MET A 178 -8.42 6.99 -9.98
N MET A 179 -7.20 6.62 -9.63
CA MET A 179 -6.34 7.49 -8.83
C MET A 179 -4.89 7.34 -9.24
N ALA A 180 -4.29 8.46 -9.66
CA ALA A 180 -2.88 8.51 -10.00
C ALA A 180 -2.02 8.47 -8.74
N THR A 181 -0.83 7.87 -8.85
CA THR A 181 0.19 7.82 -7.81
C THR A 181 1.48 8.47 -8.31
N PRO A 182 2.33 9.04 -7.44
CA PRO A 182 2.19 9.11 -5.98
C PRO A 182 1.06 10.04 -5.51
N ILE A 183 0.34 9.64 -4.46
CA ILE A 183 -0.83 10.39 -3.93
C ILE A 183 -0.44 11.61 -3.10
N ARG A 184 0.84 11.65 -2.69
CA ARG A 184 1.46 12.77 -1.98
C ARG A 184 2.99 12.71 -2.13
N PRO A 185 3.69 13.83 -1.95
CA PRO A 185 5.15 13.81 -1.87
C PRO A 185 5.63 13.03 -0.63
N LYS A 186 6.72 12.27 -0.77
CA LYS A 186 7.43 11.68 0.37
C LYS A 186 8.02 12.79 1.25
N PRO A 187 7.97 12.67 2.59
CA PRO A 187 8.68 13.57 3.50
C PRO A 187 10.19 13.58 3.21
N GLU A 188 10.82 14.76 3.20
CA GLU A 188 12.26 14.90 2.91
C GLU A 188 13.15 14.11 3.89
N ASN A 189 12.69 13.97 5.14
CA ASN A 189 13.41 13.26 6.21
C ASN A 189 12.99 11.79 6.37
N ALA A 190 12.26 11.20 5.41
CA ALA A 190 11.71 9.84 5.54
C ALA A 190 12.76 8.77 5.90
N ARG A 191 14.00 8.89 5.39
CA ARG A 191 15.10 7.95 5.70
C ARG A 191 15.57 7.99 7.16
N ARG A 192 15.16 8.98 7.94
CA ARG A 192 15.42 9.04 9.39
C ARG A 192 14.35 8.36 10.22
N TRP A 193 13.21 8.04 9.62
CA TRP A 193 12.10 7.49 10.37
C TRP A 193 12.44 6.07 10.82
N ARG A 194 12.31 5.83 12.12
CA ARG A 194 12.66 4.58 12.78
C ARG A 194 11.60 4.20 13.78
N MET A 195 11.23 2.93 13.77
CA MET A 195 10.32 2.38 14.75
C MET A 195 11.08 1.78 15.94
N ALA A 196 10.52 1.94 17.13
CA ALA A 196 10.93 1.11 18.26
C ALA A 196 10.74 -0.39 17.90
N PRO A 197 11.66 -1.29 18.31
CA PRO A 197 12.72 -1.10 19.31
C PRO A 197 14.07 -0.61 18.76
N GLY A 198 14.16 -0.09 17.53
CA GLY A 198 15.41 0.46 16.98
C GLY A 198 16.00 1.59 17.83
N VAL A 199 17.32 1.76 17.79
CA VAL A 199 17.99 2.90 18.45
C VAL A 199 17.48 4.23 17.91
N ARG A 200 17.24 5.18 18.83
CA ARG A 200 16.71 6.53 18.52
C ARG A 200 15.47 6.46 17.62
N PRO A 201 14.40 5.76 18.05
CA PRO A 201 13.19 5.66 17.25
C PRO A 201 12.55 7.04 17.12
N THR A 202 12.04 7.35 15.94
CA THR A 202 11.24 8.58 15.71
C THR A 202 9.79 8.38 16.12
N PHE A 203 9.31 7.14 16.17
CA PHE A 203 8.00 6.82 16.71
C PHE A 203 7.93 5.39 17.27
N LYS A 204 6.93 5.14 18.11
CA LYS A 204 6.61 3.83 18.65
C LYS A 204 5.11 3.53 18.59
N VAL A 205 4.79 2.29 18.27
CA VAL A 205 3.43 1.77 18.36
C VAL A 205 3.15 1.31 19.79
N ILE A 206 2.00 1.72 20.35
CA ILE A 206 1.50 1.14 21.60
C ILE A 206 0.57 -0.02 21.25
N TRP A 207 1.05 -1.24 21.50
CA TRP A 207 0.27 -2.44 21.27
C TRP A 207 -0.83 -2.62 22.34
N PRO A 208 -2.05 -3.10 22.01
CA PRO A 208 -3.15 -3.14 22.97
C PRO A 208 -2.89 -4.03 24.18
N ASN A 209 -2.26 -5.20 24.00
CA ASN A 209 -2.02 -6.15 25.08
C ASN A 209 -1.19 -5.50 26.20
N GLY A 210 -1.76 -5.45 27.40
CA GLY A 210 -1.14 -4.84 28.58
C GLY A 210 -1.20 -3.31 28.64
N ASN A 211 -1.66 -2.62 27.60
CA ASN A 211 -1.77 -1.15 27.59
C ASN A 211 -3.23 -0.66 27.54
N MET A 212 -4.10 -1.35 26.79
CA MET A 212 -5.50 -0.95 26.56
C MET A 212 -6.49 -1.91 27.25
N LYS A 213 -7.62 -1.40 27.73
CA LYS A 213 -8.69 -2.23 28.33
C LYS A 213 -9.34 -3.16 27.32
N TYR A 214 -9.43 -2.71 26.07
CA TYR A 214 -10.07 -3.43 24.99
C TYR A 214 -9.19 -3.41 23.74
N TYR A 215 -9.13 -4.52 23.02
CA TYR A 215 -8.35 -4.63 21.80
C TYR A 215 -8.84 -3.63 20.73
N GLY A 216 -7.91 -2.90 20.11
CA GLY A 216 -8.22 -1.93 19.06
C GLY A 216 -8.95 -0.67 19.53
N HIS A 217 -8.98 -0.38 20.84
CA HIS A 217 -9.74 0.72 21.44
C HIS A 217 -8.84 1.76 22.12
N THR A 218 -9.35 2.98 22.33
CA THR A 218 -8.58 4.13 22.83
C THR A 218 -8.44 4.22 24.35
N GLU A 219 -8.94 3.24 25.11
CA GLU A 219 -9.02 3.35 26.57
C GLU A 219 -7.88 2.57 27.25
N PRO A 220 -6.93 3.25 27.90
CA PRO A 220 -5.81 2.58 28.58
C PRO A 220 -6.27 1.86 29.84
N ILE A 221 -5.54 0.80 30.21
CA ILE A 221 -5.76 0.06 31.48
C ILE A 221 -5.50 0.99 32.66
N ASP A 222 -4.33 1.64 32.65
CA ASP A 222 -3.92 2.65 33.62
C ASP A 222 -3.71 4.01 32.92
N PRO A 223 -4.63 4.97 33.09
CA PRO A 223 -4.52 6.30 32.53
C PRO A 223 -3.26 7.09 32.92
N GLU A 224 -2.77 6.93 34.16
CA GLU A 224 -1.62 7.69 34.65
C GLU A 224 -0.32 7.13 34.07
N GLU A 225 -0.20 5.79 34.04
CA GLU A 225 0.93 5.11 33.42
C GLU A 225 1.01 5.41 31.92
N PHE A 226 -0.12 5.35 31.21
CA PHE A 226 -0.16 5.67 29.78
C PHE A 226 0.24 7.13 29.52
N ALA A 227 -0.26 8.08 30.30
CA ALA A 227 0.14 9.49 30.20
C ALA A 227 1.63 9.69 30.45
N GLN A 228 2.21 8.99 31.44
CA GLN A 228 3.64 9.05 31.72
C GLN A 228 4.46 8.45 30.57
N GLN A 229 4.01 7.33 29.99
CA GLN A 229 4.65 6.69 28.85
C GLN A 229 4.70 7.63 27.62
N VAL A 230 3.65 8.40 27.37
CA VAL A 230 3.63 9.41 26.30
C VAL A 230 4.64 10.52 26.58
N LYS A 231 4.64 11.07 27.80
CA LYS A 231 5.60 12.11 28.20
C LYS A 231 7.06 11.66 28.08
N ASP A 232 7.36 10.43 28.50
CA ASP A 232 8.71 9.86 28.42
C ASP A 232 9.18 9.67 26.98
N ALA A 233 8.26 9.34 26.06
CA ALA A 233 8.55 9.25 24.63
C ALA A 233 8.79 10.64 24.03
N HIS A 234 7.96 11.64 24.36
CA HIS A 234 8.15 13.02 23.92
C HIS A 234 9.47 13.62 24.41
N ALA A 235 9.88 13.32 25.65
CA ALA A 235 11.18 13.75 26.18
C ALA A 235 12.39 13.20 25.38
N GLN A 236 12.17 12.14 24.60
CA GLN A 236 13.16 11.53 23.71
C GLN A 236 12.97 11.92 22.23
N GLY A 237 11.99 12.79 21.92
CA GLY A 237 11.63 13.15 20.54
C GLY A 237 10.98 12.02 19.76
N CYS A 238 10.34 11.06 20.43
CA CYS A 238 9.68 9.90 19.84
C CYS A 238 8.16 10.07 19.89
N LEU A 239 7.51 9.98 18.73
CA LEU A 239 6.06 10.06 18.61
C LEU A 239 5.38 8.79 19.13
N VAL A 240 4.21 8.94 19.74
CA VAL A 240 3.41 7.83 20.25
C VAL A 240 2.17 7.60 19.39
N VAL A 241 2.07 6.38 18.87
CA VAL A 241 1.10 5.99 17.85
C VAL A 241 0.34 4.74 18.31
N PRO A 242 -0.72 4.86 19.12
CA PRO A 242 -1.43 3.69 19.63
C PRO A 242 -2.12 2.88 18.52
N TYR A 243 -2.15 1.56 18.69
CA TYR A 243 -2.94 0.66 17.85
C TYR A 243 -4.43 0.93 18.06
N ILE A 244 -5.16 1.28 17.00
CA ILE A 244 -6.60 1.53 17.02
C ILE A 244 -7.25 0.91 15.79
N ASN A 245 -8.34 0.17 15.99
CA ASN A 245 -9.16 -0.33 14.90
C ASN A 245 -10.24 0.68 14.53
N LEU A 246 -10.35 0.98 13.24
CA LEU A 246 -11.34 1.92 12.72
C LEU A 246 -12.58 1.22 12.13
N ASN A 247 -12.49 -0.08 11.86
CA ASN A 247 -13.54 -0.93 11.27
C ASN A 247 -13.73 -2.24 12.04
N PHE A 248 -13.17 -2.33 13.25
CA PHE A 248 -13.43 -3.37 14.23
C PHE A 248 -13.58 -2.75 15.63
N VAL A 249 -14.30 -3.43 16.52
CA VAL A 249 -14.44 -3.05 17.92
C VAL A 249 -14.52 -4.30 18.80
N SER A 250 -13.86 -4.29 19.95
CA SER A 250 -13.98 -5.38 20.92
C SER A 250 -15.42 -5.52 21.42
N ALA A 251 -15.92 -6.76 21.47
CA ALA A 251 -17.24 -7.07 22.04
C ALA A 251 -17.35 -6.75 23.54
N GLY A 252 -16.23 -6.50 24.22
CA GLY A 252 -16.19 -6.11 25.63
C GLY A 252 -16.46 -4.63 25.89
N VAL A 253 -16.40 -3.78 24.86
CA VAL A 253 -16.68 -2.35 24.98
C VAL A 253 -18.16 -2.15 25.35
N PRO A 254 -18.51 -1.41 26.41
CA PRO A 254 -19.90 -1.26 26.86
C PRO A 254 -20.84 -0.76 25.76
N GLU A 255 -20.40 0.19 24.94
CA GLU A 255 -21.14 0.77 23.83
C GLU A 255 -21.50 -0.27 22.76
N TYR A 256 -20.69 -1.32 22.58
CA TYR A 256 -21.02 -2.43 21.69
C TYR A 256 -22.26 -3.20 22.17
N GLY A 257 -22.47 -3.34 23.48
CA GLY A 257 -23.67 -3.95 24.04
C GLY A 257 -24.96 -3.21 23.67
N TYR A 258 -24.89 -1.88 23.51
CA TYR A 258 -26.04 -1.04 23.15
C TYR A 258 -26.20 -0.86 21.64
N TYR A 259 -25.11 -0.59 20.93
CA TYR A 259 -25.14 -0.19 19.53
C TYR A 259 -24.67 -1.26 18.56
N GLY A 260 -24.10 -2.36 19.05
CA GLY A 260 -23.47 -3.41 18.25
C GLY A 260 -24.39 -3.92 17.15
N LYS A 261 -25.68 -4.14 17.40
CA LYS A 261 -26.64 -4.58 16.35
C LYS A 261 -26.75 -3.65 15.14
N ARG A 262 -26.44 -2.36 15.29
CA ARG A 262 -26.47 -1.37 14.20
C ARG A 262 -25.11 -1.26 13.50
N TRP A 263 -24.02 -1.47 14.22
CA TRP A 263 -22.66 -1.37 13.69
C TRP A 263 -22.19 -2.68 13.05
N TYR A 264 -22.66 -3.80 13.59
CA TYR A 264 -22.11 -5.14 13.41
C TYR A 264 -22.23 -5.64 11.98
N ASP A 265 -21.08 -6.04 11.45
CA ASP A 265 -20.97 -6.85 10.24
C ASP A 265 -20.92 -8.33 10.59
N GLY A 266 -22.06 -9.00 10.34
CA GLY A 266 -22.34 -10.41 10.59
C GLY A 266 -21.27 -11.41 10.19
N VAL A 267 -20.42 -11.03 9.24
CA VAL A 267 -19.48 -11.91 8.54
C VAL A 267 -18.06 -11.76 9.10
N ARG A 268 -17.77 -10.69 9.86
CA ARG A 268 -16.41 -10.35 10.28
C ARG A 268 -16.29 -10.35 11.79
N ALA A 269 -15.70 -11.42 12.34
CA ALA A 269 -15.26 -11.47 13.73
C ALA A 269 -13.88 -12.15 13.76
N VAL A 270 -12.92 -11.52 14.44
CA VAL A 270 -11.55 -12.03 14.55
C VAL A 270 -11.20 -12.26 16.02
N THR A 271 -10.58 -13.41 16.30
CA THR A 271 -10.12 -13.79 17.64
C THR A 271 -8.74 -14.47 17.60
N PRO A 272 -7.71 -13.87 16.96
CA PRO A 272 -6.34 -14.38 17.04
C PRO A 272 -5.83 -14.40 18.48
N SER A 273 -4.68 -15.04 18.72
CA SER A 273 -4.20 -15.34 20.09
C SER A 273 -4.06 -14.12 20.99
N ASP A 274 -3.59 -13.00 20.46
CA ASP A 274 -3.43 -11.72 21.15
C ASP A 274 -4.79 -11.08 21.50
N VAL A 275 -5.76 -11.13 20.58
CA VAL A 275 -7.15 -10.71 20.84
C VAL A 275 -7.82 -11.61 21.88
N ALA A 276 -7.64 -12.93 21.74
CA ALA A 276 -8.21 -13.93 22.65
C ALA A 276 -7.70 -13.75 24.09
N GLN A 277 -6.44 -13.35 24.27
CA GLN A 277 -5.87 -13.05 25.59
C GLN A 277 -6.55 -11.88 26.29
N MET A 278 -7.19 -10.96 25.56
CA MET A 278 -7.96 -9.84 26.12
C MET A 278 -9.41 -10.21 26.47
N GLY A 279 -9.81 -11.47 26.29
CA GLY A 279 -11.07 -12.03 26.80
C GLY A 279 -12.31 -11.72 25.96
N HIS A 280 -12.18 -10.97 24.87
CA HIS A 280 -13.30 -10.60 24.00
C HIS A 280 -12.90 -10.70 22.53
N ALA A 281 -13.83 -11.15 21.67
CA ALA A 281 -13.64 -11.12 20.22
C ALA A 281 -13.66 -9.68 19.68
N SER A 282 -12.92 -9.46 18.59
CA SER A 282 -12.95 -8.20 17.84
C SER A 282 -13.99 -8.32 16.73
N MET A 283 -15.02 -7.48 16.79
CA MET A 283 -16.20 -7.53 15.95
C MET A 283 -16.08 -6.52 14.82
N GLY A 284 -16.26 -6.96 13.59
CA GLY A 284 -16.26 -6.11 12.41
C GLY A 284 -17.45 -5.15 12.44
N VAL A 285 -17.18 -3.92 12.04
CA VAL A 285 -18.19 -2.88 11.94
C VAL A 285 -18.20 -2.26 10.54
N CYS A 286 -19.37 -1.81 10.13
CA CYS A 286 -19.55 -1.21 8.83
C CYS A 286 -19.09 0.26 8.85
N PRO A 287 -18.07 0.65 8.05
CA PRO A 287 -17.52 2.00 8.07
C PRO A 287 -18.49 3.05 7.52
N SER A 288 -19.57 2.67 6.83
CA SER A 288 -20.58 3.61 6.31
C SER A 288 -21.58 4.07 7.38
N ILE A 289 -21.62 3.40 8.55
CA ILE A 289 -22.56 3.75 9.61
C ILE A 289 -22.09 5.01 10.31
N ARG A 290 -22.84 6.11 10.15
CA ARG A 290 -22.46 7.42 10.68
C ARG A 290 -22.24 7.42 12.19
N ASP A 291 -23.13 6.78 12.93
CA ASP A 291 -23.02 6.65 14.39
C ASP A 291 -21.74 5.94 14.82
N TRP A 292 -21.25 4.96 14.04
CA TRP A 292 -19.96 4.30 14.33
C TRP A 292 -18.81 5.28 14.11
N GLN A 293 -18.79 5.96 12.96
CA GLN A 293 -17.75 6.95 12.67
C GLN A 293 -17.71 8.03 13.77
N ASP A 294 -18.86 8.59 14.15
CA ASP A 294 -18.94 9.63 15.17
C ASP A 294 -18.46 9.13 16.54
N TYR A 295 -18.80 7.90 16.91
CA TYR A 295 -18.32 7.26 18.14
C TYR A 295 -16.80 7.10 18.16
N ILE A 296 -16.20 6.49 17.15
CA ILE A 296 -14.75 6.23 17.15
C ILE A 296 -13.95 7.54 17.09
N LEU A 297 -14.43 8.53 16.32
CA LEU A 297 -13.84 9.88 16.31
C LEU A 297 -13.92 10.58 17.66
N TYR A 298 -15.05 10.46 18.37
CA TYR A 298 -15.19 10.99 19.72
C TYR A 298 -14.15 10.34 20.66
N ARG A 299 -14.01 9.00 20.62
CA ARG A 299 -13.05 8.26 21.45
C ARG A 299 -11.59 8.59 21.13
N ILE A 300 -11.27 8.85 19.87
CA ILE A 300 -9.94 9.31 19.44
C ILE A 300 -9.70 10.74 19.91
N ASN A 301 -10.67 11.65 19.75
CA ASN A 301 -10.55 13.02 20.23
C ASN A 301 -10.28 13.06 21.74
N GLU A 302 -11.00 12.26 22.55
CA GLU A 302 -10.73 12.17 23.99
C GLU A 302 -9.31 11.68 24.29
N MET A 303 -8.80 10.72 23.53
CA MET A 303 -7.43 10.21 23.72
C MET A 303 -6.39 11.28 23.39
N ILE A 304 -6.59 12.03 22.31
CA ILE A 304 -5.71 13.15 21.93
C ILE A 304 -5.73 14.22 23.03
N ASP A 305 -6.92 14.65 23.46
CA ASP A 305 -7.07 15.74 24.44
C ASP A 305 -6.51 15.37 25.82
N ARG A 306 -6.56 14.09 26.22
CA ARG A 306 -6.11 13.63 27.54
C ARG A 306 -4.64 13.25 27.60
N TYR A 307 -4.13 12.62 26.55
CA TYR A 307 -2.82 11.97 26.58
C TYR A 307 -1.83 12.54 25.57
N GLU A 308 -2.29 13.44 24.69
CA GLU A 308 -1.43 14.12 23.71
C GLU A 308 -0.71 13.17 22.75
N VAL A 309 -1.34 12.04 22.42
CA VAL A 309 -0.82 11.10 21.42
C VAL A 309 -0.66 11.77 20.06
N ASP A 310 0.33 11.31 19.29
CA ASP A 310 0.75 11.97 18.05
C ASP A 310 0.10 11.38 16.81
N GLY A 311 -0.62 10.28 16.95
CA GLY A 311 -1.09 9.51 15.82
C GLY A 311 -1.85 8.26 16.21
N ILE A 312 -2.20 7.45 15.21
CA ILE A 312 -2.68 6.08 15.41
C ILE A 312 -2.09 5.13 14.38
N TYR A 313 -1.95 3.87 14.81
CA TYR A 313 -1.61 2.72 13.98
C TYR A 313 -2.91 1.97 13.69
N ILE A 314 -3.28 1.91 12.42
CA ILE A 314 -4.54 1.35 11.95
C ILE A 314 -4.26 -0.05 11.41
N ASP A 315 -4.96 -1.03 11.94
CA ASP A 315 -4.84 -2.43 11.56
C ASP A 315 -6.23 -3.06 11.36
N CYS A 316 -6.26 -4.34 10.98
CA CYS A 316 -7.45 -5.04 10.52
C CYS A 316 -8.16 -4.21 9.44
N TRP A 317 -7.38 -3.64 8.52
CA TRP A 317 -7.84 -2.67 7.54
C TRP A 317 -7.89 -3.27 6.15
N GLY A 318 -8.91 -2.91 5.38
CA GLY A 318 -9.09 -3.40 4.02
C GLY A 318 -10.50 -3.12 3.52
N PRO A 319 -10.74 -3.14 2.21
CA PRO A 319 -12.06 -2.88 1.63
C PRO A 319 -12.94 -4.15 1.76
N TYR A 320 -13.12 -4.64 2.98
CA TYR A 320 -13.77 -5.91 3.24
C TYR A 320 -15.21 -5.93 2.72
N PRO A 321 -15.70 -7.08 2.21
CA PRO A 321 -17.09 -7.27 1.83
C PRO A 321 -18.04 -6.95 3.00
N CYS A 322 -19.08 -6.16 2.73
CA CYS A 322 -20.05 -5.74 3.73
C CYS A 322 -21.47 -5.70 3.15
N THR A 323 -22.47 -6.09 3.95
CA THR A 323 -23.91 -6.10 3.61
C THR A 323 -24.76 -5.28 4.58
N VAL A 324 -24.13 -4.51 5.46
CA VAL A 324 -24.80 -3.79 6.56
C VAL A 324 -25.14 -2.37 6.14
N GLY A 325 -26.33 -1.90 6.52
CA GLY A 325 -26.74 -0.51 6.30
C GLY A 325 -26.93 -0.21 4.82
N THR A 326 -26.15 0.74 4.28
CA THR A 326 -26.16 1.09 2.86
C THR A 326 -25.20 0.23 2.03
N CYS A 327 -24.50 -0.72 2.64
CA CYS A 327 -23.63 -1.66 1.94
C CYS A 327 -24.43 -2.86 1.42
N GLY A 328 -23.97 -3.42 0.31
CA GLY A 328 -24.61 -4.55 -0.34
C GLY A 328 -25.74 -4.16 -1.30
N TRP A 329 -26.15 -5.12 -2.11
CA TRP A 329 -27.24 -4.99 -3.08
C TRP A 329 -27.99 -6.32 -3.21
N GLN A 330 -29.28 -6.28 -3.53
CA GLN A 330 -30.08 -7.49 -3.77
C GLN A 330 -30.18 -7.76 -5.27
N ASP A 331 -29.95 -9.01 -5.67
CA ASP A 331 -30.24 -9.44 -7.04
C ASP A 331 -31.75 -9.65 -7.27
N GLU A 332 -32.13 -9.96 -8.51
CA GLU A 332 -33.53 -10.23 -8.89
C GLU A 332 -34.15 -11.41 -8.12
N GLY A 333 -33.32 -12.33 -7.63
CA GLY A 333 -33.72 -13.47 -6.79
C GLY A 333 -33.84 -13.13 -5.30
N GLY A 334 -33.56 -11.88 -4.91
CA GLY A 334 -33.58 -11.43 -3.52
C GLY A 334 -32.36 -11.84 -2.70
N LYS A 335 -31.31 -12.40 -3.32
CA LYS A 335 -30.06 -12.72 -2.63
C LYS A 335 -29.25 -11.44 -2.42
N MET A 336 -28.80 -11.24 -1.18
CA MET A 336 -27.92 -10.13 -0.83
C MET A 336 -26.48 -10.42 -1.24
N HIS A 337 -25.89 -9.51 -2.00
CA HIS A 337 -24.48 -9.50 -2.39
C HIS A 337 -23.75 -8.37 -1.66
N PRO A 338 -22.51 -8.57 -1.20
CA PRO A 338 -21.76 -7.54 -0.50
C PRO A 338 -21.22 -6.47 -1.45
N THR A 339 -21.03 -5.26 -0.92
CA THR A 339 -20.17 -4.24 -1.53
C THR A 339 -18.87 -4.10 -0.74
N ARG A 340 -17.88 -3.42 -1.31
CA ARG A 340 -16.61 -3.06 -0.70
C ARG A 340 -16.58 -1.56 -0.48
N PRO A 341 -16.88 -1.04 0.72
CA PRO A 341 -17.24 0.36 0.90
C PRO A 341 -16.01 1.31 0.97
N ILE A 342 -15.18 1.32 -0.07
CA ILE A 342 -13.97 2.14 -0.23
C ILE A 342 -14.23 3.61 0.12
N ARG A 343 -15.34 4.19 -0.37
CA ARG A 343 -15.73 5.59 -0.09
C ARG A 343 -15.97 5.83 1.38
N ALA A 344 -16.59 4.88 2.08
CA ALA A 344 -16.86 5.00 3.51
C ALA A 344 -15.58 4.86 4.34
N TYR A 345 -14.71 3.90 4.00
CA TYR A 345 -13.39 3.75 4.59
C TYR A 345 -12.56 5.04 4.45
N ARG A 346 -12.54 5.59 3.23
CA ARG A 346 -11.84 6.82 2.91
C ARG A 346 -12.39 8.03 3.67
N GLU A 347 -13.70 8.18 3.77
CA GLU A 347 -14.31 9.27 4.55
C GLU A 347 -13.96 9.16 6.04
N LEU A 348 -13.98 7.96 6.62
CA LEU A 348 -13.56 7.76 8.01
C LEU A 348 -12.10 8.17 8.22
N LEU A 349 -11.19 7.73 7.34
CA LEU A 349 -9.78 8.13 7.39
C LEU A 349 -9.60 9.64 7.25
N ARG A 350 -10.30 10.28 6.30
CA ARG A 350 -10.24 11.74 6.10
C ARG A 350 -10.64 12.47 7.38
N ARG A 351 -11.69 12.01 8.06
CA ARG A 351 -12.17 12.62 9.31
C ARG A 351 -11.17 12.44 10.44
N VAL A 352 -10.58 11.25 10.59
CA VAL A 352 -9.53 10.99 11.60
C VAL A 352 -8.29 11.84 11.32
N TYR A 353 -7.84 11.90 10.07
CA TYR A 353 -6.73 12.74 9.62
C TYR A 353 -6.98 14.22 9.93
N THR A 354 -8.17 14.72 9.59
CA THR A 354 -8.57 16.10 9.90
C THR A 354 -8.51 16.38 11.39
N LEU A 355 -9.08 15.49 12.22
CA LEU A 355 -9.06 15.61 13.67
C LEU A 355 -7.64 15.70 14.23
N PHE A 356 -6.72 14.88 13.74
CA PHE A 356 -5.32 14.93 14.17
C PHE A 356 -4.64 16.25 13.79
N TYR A 357 -4.82 16.75 12.57
CA TYR A 357 -4.24 18.03 12.15
C TYR A 357 -4.86 19.25 12.82
N GLU A 358 -6.11 19.16 13.29
CA GLU A 358 -6.72 20.21 14.12
C GLU A 358 -6.10 20.27 15.53
N LYS A 359 -5.49 19.18 16.01
CA LYS A 359 -5.08 19.02 17.42
C LYS A 359 -3.58 18.86 17.61
N ARG A 360 -2.84 18.42 16.59
CA ARG A 360 -1.40 18.14 16.63
C ARG A 360 -0.72 18.81 15.41
N PRO A 361 0.46 19.42 15.60
CA PRO A 361 1.15 20.13 14.52
C PRO A 361 1.75 19.19 13.46
N ASP A 362 2.16 17.98 13.87
CA ASP A 362 2.83 17.01 12.99
C ASP A 362 2.39 15.58 13.37
N PRO A 363 1.13 15.20 13.05
CA PRO A 363 0.62 13.90 13.43
C PRO A 363 1.16 12.79 12.52
N LEU A 364 1.28 11.57 13.05
CA LEU A 364 1.71 10.39 12.31
C LEU A 364 0.57 9.38 12.17
N MET A 365 0.20 9.09 10.92
CA MET A 365 -0.86 8.13 10.61
C MET A 365 -0.21 6.93 9.93
N MET A 366 -0.35 5.76 10.54
CA MET A 366 0.23 4.51 10.03
C MET A 366 -0.89 3.52 9.75
N ILE A 367 -0.79 2.82 8.62
CA ILE A 367 -1.80 1.85 8.20
C ILE A 367 -1.16 0.53 7.79
N HIS A 368 -1.72 -0.58 8.28
CA HIS A 368 -1.27 -1.92 7.95
C HIS A 368 -2.05 -2.47 6.75
N MET A 369 -1.34 -2.96 5.72
CA MET A 369 -1.96 -3.44 4.47
C MET A 369 -1.77 -4.93 4.16
N SER A 370 -0.70 -5.60 4.61
CA SER A 370 -0.47 -7.05 4.35
C SER A 370 -0.77 -7.46 2.89
N SER A 371 -0.06 -6.90 1.92
CA SER A 371 -0.23 -7.05 0.45
C SER A 371 -1.49 -6.42 -0.17
N GLN A 372 -2.36 -5.76 0.60
CA GLN A 372 -3.61 -5.18 0.09
C GLN A 372 -3.47 -3.68 -0.18
N VAL A 373 -2.45 -3.24 -0.93
CA VAL A 373 -2.09 -1.81 -1.14
C VAL A 373 -3.14 -1.01 -1.95
N ASN A 374 -4.30 -0.79 -1.36
CA ASN A 374 -5.47 -0.15 -1.94
C ASN A 374 -5.36 1.39 -1.87
N ILE A 375 -4.73 1.97 -2.88
CA ILE A 375 -4.45 3.41 -3.02
C ILE A 375 -5.56 4.38 -2.57
N PRO A 376 -6.85 4.25 -2.93
CA PRO A 376 -7.86 5.23 -2.54
C PRO A 376 -8.04 5.37 -1.02
N MET A 377 -7.61 4.39 -0.24
CA MET A 377 -7.65 4.41 1.23
C MET A 377 -6.32 4.83 1.86
N LEU A 378 -5.32 5.22 1.08
CA LEU A 378 -3.96 5.46 1.57
C LEU A 378 -3.59 6.95 1.68
N SER A 379 -4.31 7.85 1.01
CA SER A 379 -3.95 9.28 0.96
C SER A 379 -3.94 10.00 2.30
N PHE A 380 -4.69 9.51 3.27
CA PHE A 380 -4.80 10.07 4.62
C PHE A 380 -3.89 9.36 5.61
N ASN A 381 -2.80 8.76 5.12
CA ASN A 381 -1.77 8.12 5.91
C ASN A 381 -0.39 8.69 5.54
N HIS A 382 0.55 8.59 6.47
CA HIS A 382 1.95 8.99 6.30
C HIS A 382 2.83 7.80 5.98
N THR A 383 2.53 6.67 6.61
CA THR A 383 3.26 5.43 6.48
C THR A 383 2.31 4.29 6.17
N LEU A 384 2.83 3.26 5.51
CA LEU A 384 2.19 1.96 5.47
C LEU A 384 3.11 0.91 6.09
N LEU A 385 2.52 -0.14 6.64
CA LEU A 385 3.19 -1.34 7.08
C LEU A 385 2.79 -2.51 6.19
N ASP A 386 3.77 -3.25 5.71
CA ASP A 386 3.56 -4.48 4.95
C ASP A 386 4.63 -5.52 5.29
N GLY A 387 4.45 -6.79 4.94
CA GLY A 387 5.38 -7.89 5.22
C GLY A 387 4.81 -8.98 6.14
N GLU A 388 3.70 -8.72 6.86
CA GLU A 388 3.06 -9.71 7.73
C GLU A 388 2.55 -10.95 6.95
N GLN A 389 2.22 -10.80 5.67
CA GLN A 389 1.81 -11.90 4.78
C GLN A 389 2.83 -13.04 4.72
N PHE A 390 4.12 -12.76 4.98
CA PHE A 390 5.16 -13.80 4.99
C PHE A 390 5.09 -14.74 6.20
N ARG A 391 4.21 -14.46 7.18
CA ARG A 391 3.81 -15.44 8.21
C ARG A 391 3.17 -16.70 7.64
N SER A 392 2.56 -16.60 6.46
CA SER A 392 1.83 -17.70 5.82
C SER A 392 2.71 -18.66 5.02
N VAL A 393 3.99 -18.32 4.82
CA VAL A 393 4.95 -19.12 4.04
C VAL A 393 6.00 -19.73 4.97
N PRO A 394 6.67 -20.84 4.58
CA PRO A 394 7.71 -21.46 5.39
C PRO A 394 9.03 -20.67 5.31
N LEU A 395 8.98 -19.37 5.65
CA LEU A 395 10.13 -18.48 5.65
C LEU A 395 11.15 -18.95 6.71
N GLN A 396 12.39 -19.17 6.25
CA GLN A 396 13.55 -19.36 7.10
C GLN A 396 14.32 -18.04 7.19
N ASP A 397 15.50 -17.93 6.61
CA ASP A 397 16.35 -16.75 6.64
C ASP A 397 16.53 -16.04 5.29
N ASP A 398 15.87 -16.54 4.25
CA ASP A 398 15.98 -16.05 2.88
C ASP A 398 14.65 -15.53 2.35
N TYR A 399 14.51 -14.20 2.29
CA TYR A 399 13.34 -13.54 1.71
C TYR A 399 13.33 -13.58 0.19
N LEU A 400 14.47 -13.76 -0.49
CA LEU A 400 14.52 -13.69 -1.94
C LEU A 400 13.72 -14.83 -2.59
N GLU A 401 13.50 -15.94 -1.88
CA GLU A 401 12.67 -17.06 -2.35
C GLU A 401 11.18 -16.70 -2.43
N PHE A 402 10.74 -15.68 -1.70
CA PHE A 402 9.32 -15.28 -1.62
C PHE A 402 9.07 -13.85 -2.10
N MET A 403 10.12 -13.05 -2.24
CA MET A 403 10.03 -11.61 -2.48
C MET A 403 10.97 -11.19 -3.61
N PRO A 404 10.67 -11.56 -4.88
CA PRO A 404 11.52 -11.20 -6.01
C PRO A 404 11.57 -9.67 -6.23
N PRO A 405 12.63 -9.12 -6.84
CA PRO A 405 12.88 -7.67 -6.84
C PRO A 405 11.79 -6.83 -7.51
N GLU A 406 11.15 -7.34 -8.56
CA GLU A 406 10.00 -6.70 -9.20
C GLU A 406 8.76 -6.65 -8.30
N MET A 407 8.53 -7.67 -7.47
CA MET A 407 7.47 -7.64 -6.46
C MET A 407 7.76 -6.55 -5.43
N VAL A 408 9.02 -6.43 -4.97
CA VAL A 408 9.42 -5.35 -4.04
C VAL A 408 9.15 -3.97 -4.61
N ARG A 409 9.54 -3.75 -5.87
CA ARG A 409 9.30 -2.48 -6.56
C ARG A 409 7.81 -2.17 -6.73
N ALA A 410 6.98 -3.19 -6.95
CA ALA A 410 5.55 -3.00 -7.12
C ALA A 410 4.82 -2.79 -5.78
N GLU A 411 5.14 -3.55 -4.73
CA GLU A 411 4.33 -3.61 -3.50
C GLU A 411 4.91 -2.78 -2.34
N PHE A 412 6.22 -2.86 -2.07
CA PHE A 412 6.82 -2.45 -0.80
C PHE A 412 7.65 -1.17 -0.85
N MET A 413 7.90 -0.60 -2.03
CA MET A 413 8.78 0.57 -2.16
C MET A 413 8.15 1.86 -1.60
N GLY A 414 6.81 1.94 -1.63
CA GLY A 414 6.01 3.08 -1.20
C GLY A 414 6.20 4.38 -2.01
N HIS A 415 7.31 4.57 -2.73
CA HIS A 415 7.64 5.79 -3.49
C HIS A 415 6.77 5.96 -4.72
N ASN A 416 6.48 4.87 -5.42
CA ASN A 416 5.48 4.81 -6.48
C ASN A 416 4.09 5.21 -5.99
N TYR A 417 3.81 5.07 -4.69
CA TYR A 417 2.51 5.35 -4.06
C TYR A 417 2.47 6.71 -3.33
N GLY A 418 3.60 7.25 -2.91
CA GLY A 418 3.70 8.49 -2.15
C GLY A 418 3.71 8.31 -0.63
N LEU A 419 3.93 7.10 -0.12
CA LEU A 419 3.98 6.79 1.30
C LEU A 419 5.39 6.37 1.73
N VAL A 420 5.69 6.50 3.02
CA VAL A 420 6.88 5.88 3.62
C VAL A 420 6.53 4.46 4.03
N ASP A 421 7.13 3.49 3.37
CA ASP A 421 6.89 2.07 3.64
C ASP A 421 7.78 1.56 4.79
N PHE A 422 7.17 0.82 5.70
CA PHE A 422 7.86 0.04 6.72
C PHE A 422 7.60 -1.43 6.46
N PHE A 423 8.68 -2.18 6.26
CA PHE A 423 8.60 -3.62 6.17
C PHE A 423 8.53 -4.25 7.56
N LEU A 424 7.63 -5.21 7.77
CA LEU A 424 7.52 -6.04 8.96
C LEU A 424 8.21 -7.39 8.69
N PRO A 425 9.38 -7.65 9.28
CA PRO A 425 9.99 -8.97 9.23
C PRO A 425 9.10 -9.99 9.94
N GLU A 426 9.12 -11.23 9.46
CA GLU A 426 8.41 -12.38 10.02
C GLU A 426 9.33 -13.59 10.22
N PHE A 427 10.58 -13.33 10.63
CA PHE A 427 11.48 -14.42 10.99
C PHE A 427 10.98 -15.17 12.24
N ARG A 428 11.18 -16.49 12.24
CA ARG A 428 10.83 -17.36 13.36
C ARG A 428 12.08 -17.93 14.04
N GLY A 429 12.08 -17.93 15.37
CA GLY A 429 13.15 -18.53 16.16
C GLY A 429 14.53 -17.95 15.81
N GLU A 430 15.48 -18.83 15.51
CA GLU A 430 16.87 -18.46 15.26
C GLU A 430 17.12 -17.81 13.90
N TYR A 431 16.21 -17.95 12.93
CA TYR A 431 16.37 -17.39 11.59
C TYR A 431 16.48 -15.86 11.58
N GLY A 432 15.92 -15.18 12.60
CA GLY A 432 16.15 -13.75 12.78
C GLY A 432 17.64 -13.41 12.87
N LYS A 433 18.45 -14.26 13.49
CA LYS A 433 19.89 -14.01 13.63
C LYS A 433 20.66 -14.22 12.33
N THR A 434 20.24 -15.14 11.48
CA THR A 434 20.95 -15.44 10.23
C THR A 434 20.45 -14.58 9.06
N GLY A 435 19.15 -14.29 9.00
CA GLY A 435 18.52 -13.59 7.88
C GLY A 435 18.53 -12.06 7.97
N THR A 436 18.61 -11.47 9.17
CA THR A 436 18.41 -10.02 9.34
C THR A 436 19.36 -9.16 8.51
N ALA A 437 20.67 -9.44 8.51
CA ALA A 437 21.62 -8.65 7.74
C ALA A 437 21.36 -8.69 6.22
N THR A 438 20.90 -9.84 5.70
CA THR A 438 20.52 -9.96 4.29
C THR A 438 19.22 -9.21 4.00
N LEU A 439 18.19 -9.36 4.83
CA LEU A 439 16.95 -8.61 4.70
C LEU A 439 17.21 -7.10 4.76
N ALA A 440 18.01 -6.62 5.71
CA ALA A 440 18.33 -5.21 5.86
C ALA A 440 19.02 -4.63 4.61
N ALA A 441 19.96 -5.39 4.02
CA ALA A 441 20.56 -5.01 2.74
C ALA A 441 19.53 -5.00 1.60
N TYR A 442 18.59 -5.95 1.58
CA TYR A 442 17.57 -6.04 0.54
C TYR A 442 16.49 -4.97 0.63
N LEU A 443 16.13 -4.54 1.83
CA LEU A 443 15.25 -3.39 2.04
C LEU A 443 15.97 -2.08 1.66
N LEU A 444 17.23 -1.91 2.07
CA LEU A 444 18.03 -0.74 1.70
C LEU A 444 18.31 -0.71 0.18
N LEU A 445 18.36 -1.86 -0.50
CA LEU A 445 18.45 -1.94 -1.97
C LEU A 445 17.30 -1.18 -2.66
N HIS A 446 16.15 -1.10 -1.99
CA HIS A 446 14.92 -0.47 -2.49
C HIS A 446 14.55 0.83 -1.76
N ASP A 447 15.45 1.37 -0.93
CA ASP A 447 15.20 2.56 -0.10
C ASP A 447 14.02 2.40 0.89
N ILE A 448 13.91 1.18 1.45
CA ILE A 448 12.88 0.77 2.42
C ILE A 448 13.49 0.64 3.82
N THR A 449 12.71 1.00 4.85
CA THR A 449 13.05 0.79 6.27
C THR A 449 12.16 -0.29 6.88
N ALA A 450 12.46 -0.73 8.10
CA ALA A 450 11.73 -1.82 8.76
C ALA A 450 11.12 -1.40 10.09
N TRP A 451 10.02 -2.05 10.47
CA TRP A 451 9.69 -2.23 11.88
C TRP A 451 10.46 -3.45 12.38
N PRO A 452 11.58 -3.31 13.13
CA PRO A 452 12.50 -4.43 13.33
C PRO A 452 12.01 -5.49 14.34
N ILE A 453 10.72 -5.51 14.69
CA ILE A 453 10.13 -6.57 15.51
C ILE A 453 10.13 -7.88 14.69
N TRP A 454 10.37 -9.02 15.35
CA TRP A 454 10.62 -10.33 14.71
C TRP A 454 11.89 -10.43 13.85
N SER A 455 12.91 -9.65 14.20
CA SER A 455 14.25 -9.76 13.62
C SER A 455 15.33 -9.46 14.65
N ASP A 456 16.60 -9.52 14.27
CA ASP A 456 17.73 -9.27 15.17
C ASP A 456 17.97 -7.76 15.32
N ILE A 457 17.57 -7.22 16.48
CA ILE A 457 17.68 -5.79 16.75
C ILE A 457 19.13 -5.28 16.84
N GLU A 458 20.10 -6.12 17.23
CA GLU A 458 21.50 -5.70 17.29
C GLU A 458 22.08 -5.48 15.88
N GLN A 459 21.63 -6.26 14.91
CA GLN A 459 21.99 -6.08 13.50
C GLN A 459 21.38 -4.80 12.91
N TRP A 460 20.09 -4.54 13.19
CA TRP A 460 19.46 -3.28 12.81
C TRP A 460 20.13 -2.07 13.45
N ASN A 461 20.48 -2.14 14.73
CA ASN A 461 21.14 -1.03 15.41
C ASN A 461 22.53 -0.75 14.83
N ARG A 462 23.30 -1.77 14.43
CA ARG A 462 24.55 -1.58 13.68
C ARG A 462 24.33 -0.83 12.37
N LEU A 463 23.31 -1.21 11.60
CA LEU A 463 22.94 -0.49 10.38
C LEU A 463 22.55 0.97 10.69
N TYR A 464 21.71 1.22 11.69
CA TYR A 464 21.24 2.56 12.02
C TYR A 464 22.37 3.49 12.50
N GLU A 465 23.30 2.99 13.31
CA GLU A 465 24.49 3.75 13.68
C GLU A 465 25.37 4.07 12.47
N ALA A 466 25.59 3.10 11.58
CA ALA A 466 26.35 3.32 10.34
C ALA A 466 25.65 4.31 9.39
N ALA A 467 24.33 4.23 9.26
CA ALA A 467 23.53 5.13 8.44
C ALA A 467 23.56 6.58 8.96
N ASP A 468 23.50 6.76 10.28
CA ASP A 468 23.62 8.08 10.91
C ASP A 468 25.02 8.66 10.69
N ALA A 469 26.07 7.88 10.93
CA ALA A 469 27.46 8.32 10.75
C ALA A 469 27.80 8.58 9.27
N PHE A 470 27.22 7.83 8.34
CA PHE A 470 27.34 8.06 6.91
C PHE A 470 26.60 9.33 6.45
N GLY A 471 25.50 9.69 7.12
CA GLY A 471 24.62 10.78 6.70
C GLY A 471 23.58 10.35 5.65
N LEU A 472 23.04 9.13 5.78
CA LEU A 472 22.12 8.51 4.81
C LEU A 472 20.92 9.40 4.43
N GLU A 473 20.41 10.19 5.38
CA GLU A 473 19.33 11.17 5.16
C GLU A 473 19.62 12.09 3.96
N LYS A 474 20.87 12.54 3.82
CA LYS A 474 21.29 13.53 2.82
C LYS A 474 21.98 12.90 1.63
N ALA A 475 21.97 11.57 1.54
CA ALA A 475 22.64 10.86 0.47
C ALA A 475 21.81 10.91 -0.82
N GLU A 476 22.52 11.04 -1.94
CA GLU A 476 21.94 10.79 -3.26
C GLU A 476 21.79 9.28 -3.44
N PHE A 477 20.58 8.84 -3.76
CA PHE A 477 20.25 7.43 -3.99
C PHE A 477 20.19 7.14 -5.48
N VAL A 478 20.96 6.16 -5.93
CA VAL A 478 20.90 5.61 -7.29
C VAL A 478 20.45 4.15 -7.19
N PRO A 479 19.24 3.81 -7.67
CA PRO A 479 18.72 2.45 -7.56
C PRO A 479 19.37 1.49 -8.56
N TYR A 480 19.34 0.19 -8.25
CA TYR A 480 19.99 -0.85 -9.05
C TYR A 480 19.48 -0.98 -10.49
N TRP A 481 18.27 -0.50 -10.79
CA TRP A 481 17.68 -0.49 -12.13
C TRP A 481 18.12 0.71 -12.97
N ALA A 482 18.80 1.69 -12.37
CA ALA A 482 19.37 2.85 -13.07
C ALA A 482 20.90 2.95 -12.92
N GLY A 483 21.48 2.29 -11.91
CA GLY A 483 22.90 2.34 -11.58
C GLY A 483 23.78 1.42 -12.44
N ALA A 484 25.07 1.76 -12.52
CA ALA A 484 26.08 1.00 -13.26
C ALA A 484 26.79 -0.09 -12.43
N ALA A 485 26.52 -0.16 -11.12
CA ALA A 485 27.16 -1.11 -10.20
C ALA A 485 26.57 -2.53 -10.27
N SER A 486 25.33 -2.66 -10.75
CA SER A 486 24.68 -3.96 -10.96
C SER A 486 25.30 -4.70 -12.15
N ALA A 487 25.49 -6.01 -12.02
CA ALA A 487 26.01 -6.85 -13.10
C ALA A 487 25.55 -8.31 -12.95
N GLY A 488 24.94 -8.86 -14.01
CA GLY A 488 24.42 -10.23 -13.98
C GLY A 488 23.43 -10.42 -12.81
N PRO A 489 23.61 -11.44 -11.96
CA PRO A 489 22.75 -11.67 -10.79
C PRO A 489 23.07 -10.78 -9.58
N LEU A 490 23.97 -9.80 -9.69
CA LEU A 490 24.24 -8.86 -8.61
C LEU A 490 23.44 -7.56 -8.83
N LEU A 491 22.62 -7.22 -7.85
CA LEU A 491 21.87 -5.97 -7.78
C LEU A 491 22.55 -5.04 -6.78
N VAL A 492 22.83 -3.79 -7.19
CA VAL A 492 23.44 -2.80 -6.30
C VAL A 492 22.78 -1.45 -6.44
N SER A 493 22.24 -0.96 -5.33
CA SER A 493 21.85 0.44 -5.17
C SER A 493 22.91 1.17 -4.37
N THR A 494 23.20 2.41 -4.75
CA THR A 494 24.26 3.21 -4.15
C THR A 494 23.71 4.47 -3.51
N TYR A 495 24.13 4.74 -2.28
CA TYR A 495 23.93 6.00 -1.60
C TYR A 495 25.26 6.73 -1.59
N THR A 496 25.31 7.98 -2.05
CA THR A 496 26.55 8.77 -2.05
C THR A 496 26.40 10.04 -1.23
N HIS A 497 27.40 10.33 -0.39
CA HIS A 497 27.44 11.52 0.45
C HIS A 497 28.88 11.87 0.81
N ASN A 498 29.27 13.14 0.65
CA ASN A 498 30.60 13.68 1.03
C ASN A 498 31.81 12.85 0.53
N GLY A 499 31.74 12.28 -0.68
CA GLY A 499 32.83 11.47 -1.26
C GLY A 499 32.95 10.05 -0.70
N ALA A 500 31.99 9.64 0.14
CA ALA A 500 31.77 8.28 0.59
C ALA A 500 30.57 7.65 -0.12
N ALA A 501 30.49 6.32 -0.08
CA ALA A 501 29.32 5.59 -0.57
C ALA A 501 28.88 4.51 0.42
N MET A 502 27.57 4.30 0.54
CA MET A 502 26.98 3.14 1.19
C MET A 502 26.24 2.33 0.12
N LEU A 503 26.64 1.07 -0.04
CA LEU A 503 26.10 0.17 -1.06
C LEU A 503 25.14 -0.79 -0.40
N ALA A 504 23.94 -0.93 -0.95
CA ALA A 504 23.09 -2.08 -0.69
C ALA A 504 23.30 -3.05 -1.85
N ALA A 505 24.01 -4.15 -1.60
CA ALA A 505 24.40 -5.12 -2.63
C ALA A 505 23.80 -6.49 -2.31
N VAL A 506 23.06 -7.05 -3.26
CA VAL A 506 22.36 -8.33 -3.08
C VAL A 506 22.64 -9.23 -4.27
N TYR A 507 23.18 -10.42 -3.99
CA TYR A 507 23.48 -11.42 -5.01
C TYR A 507 22.31 -12.40 -5.16
N THR A 508 21.55 -12.31 -6.26
CA THR A 508 20.37 -13.13 -6.55
C THR A 508 20.69 -14.44 -7.27
N GLY A 509 21.98 -14.80 -7.36
CA GLY A 509 22.42 -15.98 -8.10
C GLY A 509 22.47 -17.24 -7.23
N GLU A 510 22.37 -18.39 -7.89
CA GLU A 510 22.34 -19.72 -7.25
C GLU A 510 23.73 -20.29 -6.91
N SER A 511 24.81 -19.65 -7.39
CA SER A 511 26.16 -20.15 -7.09
C SER A 511 26.46 -20.05 -5.59
N PRO A 512 27.04 -21.09 -4.96
CA PRO A 512 27.26 -21.09 -3.52
C PRO A 512 28.13 -19.94 -3.02
N ARG A 513 29.13 -19.53 -3.81
CA ARG A 513 30.01 -18.40 -3.52
C ARG A 513 30.55 -17.77 -4.79
N VAL A 514 30.58 -16.45 -4.82
CA VAL A 514 31.21 -15.64 -5.87
C VAL A 514 32.02 -14.51 -5.25
N THR A 515 32.95 -13.93 -6.00
CA THR A 515 33.64 -12.68 -5.61
C THR A 515 33.47 -11.69 -6.73
N ILE A 516 32.96 -10.50 -6.40
CA ILE A 516 32.65 -9.47 -7.37
C ILE A 516 33.53 -8.25 -7.10
N ALA A 517 34.06 -7.69 -8.18
CA ALA A 517 34.95 -6.55 -8.14
C ALA A 517 34.19 -5.27 -8.53
N PHE A 518 34.14 -4.29 -7.63
CA PHE A 518 33.52 -2.99 -7.88
C PHE A 518 34.57 -1.94 -8.27
N GLU A 519 34.27 -1.19 -9.33
CA GLU A 519 35.07 -0.05 -9.77
C GLU A 519 34.64 1.22 -9.03
N ALA A 520 35.59 2.06 -8.62
CA ALA A 520 35.30 3.32 -7.91
C ALA A 520 34.22 4.17 -8.62
N GLY A 521 34.37 4.34 -9.94
CA GLY A 521 33.43 5.14 -10.75
C GLY A 521 32.01 4.56 -10.79
N ALA A 522 31.85 3.24 -10.76
CA ALA A 522 30.52 2.60 -10.70
C ALA A 522 29.83 2.82 -9.35
N LEU A 523 30.62 3.07 -8.29
CA LEU A 523 30.14 3.35 -6.94
C LEU A 523 29.90 4.85 -6.67
N GLY A 524 30.12 5.71 -7.68
CA GLY A 524 29.97 7.16 -7.53
C GLY A 524 31.05 7.83 -6.68
N VAL A 525 32.21 7.18 -6.48
CA VAL A 525 33.34 7.74 -5.72
C VAL A 525 34.60 7.82 -6.58
N PRO A 526 35.48 8.81 -6.36
CA PRO A 526 36.66 8.99 -7.20
C PRO A 526 37.75 7.94 -6.96
N THR A 527 37.92 7.48 -5.71
CA THR A 527 38.96 6.53 -5.30
C THR A 527 38.47 5.67 -4.14
N LEU A 528 38.95 4.43 -4.06
CA LEU A 528 38.66 3.51 -2.96
C LEU A 528 39.83 3.48 -1.97
N ARG A 529 39.53 3.75 -0.69
CA ARG A 529 40.53 3.79 0.41
C ARG A 529 40.28 2.75 1.47
N ASP A 530 39.01 2.57 1.85
CA ASP A 530 38.57 1.59 2.84
C ASP A 530 37.14 1.15 2.50
N ALA A 531 36.78 -0.07 2.88
CA ALA A 531 35.45 -0.62 2.70
C ALA A 531 35.17 -1.70 3.76
N ARG A 532 34.00 -1.59 4.40
CA ARG A 532 33.54 -2.56 5.40
C ARG A 532 32.05 -2.86 5.29
N ASP A 533 31.64 -4.06 5.69
CA ASP A 533 30.22 -4.41 5.86
C ASP A 533 29.69 -3.71 7.13
N ALA A 534 28.75 -2.79 6.98
CA ALA A 534 28.21 -1.97 8.05
C ALA A 534 27.47 -2.80 9.12
N ILE A 535 26.94 -3.96 8.74
CA ILE A 535 26.22 -4.84 9.67
C ILE A 535 27.16 -5.91 10.21
N ARG A 536 27.87 -6.63 9.33
CA ARG A 536 28.70 -7.78 9.73
C ARG A 536 30.08 -7.40 10.26
N GLY A 537 30.59 -6.22 9.89
CA GLY A 537 31.92 -5.74 10.28
C GLY A 537 33.07 -6.31 9.44
N ASP A 538 32.77 -7.08 8.40
CA ASP A 538 33.80 -7.63 7.49
C ASP A 538 34.53 -6.49 6.78
N HIS A 539 35.87 -6.51 6.77
CA HIS A 539 36.67 -5.61 5.94
C HIS A 539 36.97 -6.25 4.59
N PHE A 540 36.95 -5.43 3.54
CA PHE A 540 37.14 -5.91 2.18
C PHE A 540 38.45 -5.40 1.58
N GLU A 541 39.00 -6.21 0.69
CA GLU A 541 40.27 -5.91 0.04
C GLU A 541 40.06 -4.97 -1.16
N ILE A 542 40.93 -3.96 -1.29
CA ILE A 542 40.98 -3.08 -2.45
C ILE A 542 42.28 -3.38 -3.20
N ARG A 543 42.17 -3.85 -4.44
CA ARG A 543 43.31 -4.11 -5.34
C ARG A 543 43.13 -3.30 -6.61
N ASP A 544 44.16 -2.57 -7.03
CA ASP A 544 44.15 -1.78 -8.26
C ASP A 544 42.93 -0.84 -8.37
N ASN A 545 42.55 -0.20 -7.25
CA ASN A 545 41.35 0.63 -7.13
C ASN A 545 40.03 -0.10 -7.46
N ARG A 546 39.99 -1.41 -7.20
CA ARG A 546 38.82 -2.27 -7.28
C ARG A 546 38.54 -2.94 -5.94
N LEU A 547 37.32 -2.79 -5.45
CA LEU A 547 36.85 -3.40 -4.21
C LEU A 547 36.41 -4.85 -4.46
N GLN A 548 37.03 -5.82 -3.79
CA GLN A 548 36.73 -7.24 -3.92
C GLN A 548 35.77 -7.69 -2.80
N VAL A 549 34.57 -8.13 -3.16
CA VAL A 549 33.55 -8.51 -2.18
C VAL A 549 33.07 -9.93 -2.44
N PRO A 550 33.23 -10.85 -1.46
CA PRO A 550 32.65 -12.17 -1.55
C PRO A 550 31.16 -12.15 -1.22
N PHE A 551 30.37 -12.87 -2.01
CA PHE A 551 28.97 -13.13 -1.76
C PHE A 551 28.71 -14.64 -1.70
N GLU A 552 27.87 -15.05 -0.77
CA GLU A 552 27.23 -16.37 -0.76
C GLU A 552 25.91 -16.33 -1.54
N ARG A 553 25.32 -17.49 -1.84
CA ARG A 553 23.98 -17.59 -2.45
C ARG A 553 23.00 -16.69 -1.69
N HIS A 554 22.30 -15.82 -2.41
CA HIS A 554 21.25 -14.92 -1.89
C HIS A 554 21.72 -13.94 -0.80
N GLN A 555 23.03 -13.77 -0.61
CA GLN A 555 23.56 -12.90 0.43
C GLN A 555 23.38 -11.43 0.07
N GLY A 556 22.79 -10.69 1.01
CA GLY A 556 22.76 -9.23 1.01
C GLY A 556 23.85 -8.65 1.92
N ARG A 557 24.50 -7.58 1.48
CA ARG A 557 25.50 -6.82 2.24
C ARG A 557 25.22 -5.32 2.16
N VAL A 558 25.43 -4.64 3.29
CA VAL A 558 25.48 -3.17 3.34
C VAL A 558 26.94 -2.77 3.45
N ILE A 559 27.53 -2.21 2.40
CA ILE A 559 28.97 -1.95 2.32
C ILE A 559 29.21 -0.45 2.42
N TRP A 560 29.92 -0.03 3.45
CA TRP A 560 30.32 1.36 3.62
C TRP A 560 31.73 1.57 3.09
N VAL A 561 31.82 2.31 1.99
CA VAL A 561 33.04 2.67 1.26
C VAL A 561 33.50 4.08 1.66
N ASN A 562 34.80 4.21 1.95
CA ASN A 562 35.43 5.44 2.44
C ASN A 562 34.70 6.02 3.65
N PRO A 563 34.57 5.28 4.77
CA PRO A 563 33.97 5.82 5.98
C PRO A 563 34.59 7.17 6.36
N ASN A 564 33.71 8.13 6.64
CA ASN A 564 34.09 9.43 7.19
C ASN A 564 34.39 9.19 8.67
N ASP A 565 35.64 8.83 8.99
CA ASP A 565 36.10 8.69 10.38
C ASP A 565 36.12 10.03 11.12
#